data_AF-A0A7Y2GUN7-F1
#
_entry.id   AF-A0A7Y2GUN7-F1
#
_cell.length_a   1.000
_cell.length_b   1.000
_cell.length_c   1.000
_cell.angle_alpha   90.00
_cell.angle_beta   90.00
_cell.angle_gamma   90.00
#
_symmetry.space_group_name_H-M   'P 1'
#
loop_
_entity.id
_entity.type
_entity.pdbx_description
1 polymer ?
#
loop_
_entity_poly.entity_id
_entity_poly.type
_entity_poly.pdbx_seq_one_letter_code
_entity_poly.pdbx_strand_id
1 'polypeptide(L)'
;IKRNSDRMGFRLEGKPLSRLNDFEIVSTSVSFGTIQLLPTGQLVVLMVDHQTSGGYPKIGHIIGQDLPIIGQLGAGDRVRFELVSVKEAEDLTLKFEKDLRFLKMGLRFKSNK
;
A
#
# COMPACT_ATOMS: atom_id res chain seq x y z
N ILE A 1 2.59 -11.69 6.41
CA ILE A 1 2.40 -10.52 7.29
C ILE A 1 2.63 -10.98 8.71
N LYS A 2 3.49 -10.30 9.49
CA LYS A 2 3.81 -10.68 10.87
C LYS A 2 2.62 -10.46 11.80
N ARG A 3 2.55 -11.24 12.88
CA ARG A 3 1.49 -11.17 13.90
C ARG A 3 1.40 -9.84 14.64
N ASN A 4 2.50 -9.10 14.76
CA ASN A 4 2.54 -7.77 15.38
C ASN A 4 2.32 -6.63 14.38
N SER A 5 1.52 -6.89 13.34
CA SER A 5 1.06 -5.87 12.39
C SER A 5 -0.28 -5.31 12.85
N ASP A 6 -0.49 -4.02 12.61
CA ASP A 6 -1.66 -3.29 13.05
C ASP A 6 -2.05 -2.21 12.04
N ARG A 7 -2.95 -1.31 12.44
CA ARG A 7 -3.42 -0.20 11.60
C ARG A 7 -2.37 0.88 11.35
N MET A 8 -1.24 0.89 12.07
CA MET A 8 -0.11 1.77 11.77
C MET A 8 0.76 1.20 10.65
N GLY A 9 1.03 -0.12 10.69
CA GLY A 9 1.93 -0.73 9.71
C GLY A 9 1.89 -2.24 9.63
N PHE A 10 1.91 -2.75 8.39
CA PHE A 10 2.05 -4.16 8.10
C PHE A 10 3.52 -4.52 7.97
N ARG A 11 4.02 -5.25 8.96
CA ARG A 11 5.39 -5.77 8.98
C ARG A 11 5.45 -7.02 8.13
N LEU A 12 6.25 -6.98 7.08
CA LEU A 12 6.41 -8.11 6.18
C LEU A 12 7.48 -9.05 6.71
N GLU A 13 7.29 -10.33 6.46
CA GLU A 13 8.26 -11.37 6.79
C GLU A 13 8.76 -11.97 5.48
N GLY A 14 10.08 -12.04 5.34
CA GLY A 14 10.72 -12.57 4.14
C GLY A 14 12.23 -12.44 4.22
N LYS A 15 12.89 -12.71 3.10
CA LYS A 15 14.34 -12.55 2.97
C LYS A 15 14.71 -11.08 3.26
N PRO A 16 15.56 -10.79 4.25
CA PRO A 16 15.96 -9.43 4.55
C PRO A 16 16.70 -8.82 3.36
N LEU A 17 16.42 -7.56 3.08
CA LEU A 17 17.14 -6.77 2.08
C LEU A 17 18.40 -6.17 2.72
N SER A 18 19.51 -6.26 2.00
CA SER A 18 20.76 -5.57 2.37
C SER A 18 20.68 -4.11 1.95
N ARG A 19 21.00 -3.21 2.87
CA ARG A 19 21.25 -1.81 2.54
C ARG A 19 22.63 -1.70 1.89
N LEU A 20 22.74 -0.94 0.82
CA LEU A 20 24.05 -0.63 0.23
C LEU A 20 24.85 0.30 1.15
N ASN A 21 24.15 1.24 1.79
CA ASN A 21 24.71 2.26 2.67
C ASN A 21 23.80 2.44 3.91
N ASP A 22 24.39 2.79 5.05
CA ASP A 22 23.67 2.98 6.33
C ASP A 22 23.06 4.38 6.52
N PHE A 23 22.97 5.20 5.47
CA PHE A 23 22.41 6.55 5.62
C PHE A 23 20.93 6.49 6.01
N GLU A 24 20.59 7.26 7.05
CA GLU A 24 19.20 7.59 7.36
C GLU A 24 18.74 8.72 6.44
N ILE A 25 17.46 8.71 6.08
CA ILE A 25 16.88 9.80 5.31
C ILE A 25 16.43 10.87 6.31
N VAL A 26 16.69 12.14 5.99
CA VAL A 26 16.07 13.26 6.71
C VAL A 26 14.55 13.01 6.75
N SER A 27 13.94 13.18 7.92
CA SER A 27 12.51 12.89 8.09
C SER A 27 11.70 13.61 7.02
N THR A 28 10.98 12.82 6.23
CA THR A 28 10.17 13.29 5.09
C THR A 28 8.74 12.79 5.25
N SER A 29 7.83 13.43 4.53
CA SER A 29 6.43 12.98 4.50
C SER A 29 6.32 11.54 3.99
N VAL A 30 5.34 10.85 4.56
CA VAL A 30 4.94 9.49 4.17
C VAL A 30 3.41 9.43 4.09
N SER A 31 2.92 8.50 3.29
CA SER A 31 1.49 8.31 3.01
C SER A 31 1.08 6.84 3.11
N PHE A 32 -0.23 6.59 3.18
CA PHE A 32 -0.81 5.27 3.24
C PHE A 32 -0.41 4.47 1.99
N GLY A 33 0.21 3.32 2.20
CA GLY A 33 0.80 2.50 1.13
C GLY A 33 2.31 2.66 0.95
N THR A 34 2.95 3.60 1.64
CA THR A 34 4.43 3.74 1.59
C THR A 34 5.09 2.47 2.11
N ILE A 35 6.06 1.94 1.37
CA ILE A 35 6.84 0.76 1.74
C ILE A 35 8.22 1.21 2.22
N GLN A 36 8.50 1.03 3.52
CA GLN A 36 9.77 1.40 4.14
C GLN A 36 10.64 0.18 4.41
N LEU A 37 11.95 0.36 4.25
CA LEU A 37 12.97 -0.60 4.64
C LEU A 37 13.49 -0.28 6.04
N LEU A 38 13.27 -1.21 6.98
CA LEU A 38 13.75 -1.08 8.35
C LEU A 38 15.25 -1.41 8.46
N PRO A 39 15.94 -0.97 9.54
CA PRO A 39 17.35 -1.33 9.79
C PRO A 39 17.59 -2.85 9.86
N THR A 40 16.57 -3.63 10.22
CA THR A 40 16.61 -5.09 10.26
C THR A 40 16.55 -5.76 8.87
N GLY A 41 16.46 -4.97 7.79
CA GLY A 41 16.30 -5.46 6.42
C GLY A 41 14.87 -5.91 6.07
N GLN A 42 13.94 -5.85 7.03
CA GLN A 42 12.53 -6.18 6.81
C GLN A 42 11.76 -4.98 6.30
N LEU A 43 10.67 -5.25 5.58
CA LEU A 43 9.80 -4.20 5.05
C LEU A 43 8.62 -3.93 5.98
N VAL A 44 8.19 -2.68 6.03
CA VAL A 44 6.91 -2.28 6.60
C VAL A 44 6.11 -1.51 5.56
N VAL A 45 4.85 -1.90 5.36
CA VAL A 45 3.89 -1.09 4.62
C VAL A 45 3.16 -0.21 5.61
N LEU A 46 3.19 1.11 5.41
CA LEU A 46 2.46 2.05 6.24
C LEU A 46 0.96 1.95 5.94
N MET A 47 0.17 1.75 7.00
CA MET A 47 -1.27 1.55 6.95
C MET A 47 -2.01 2.82 7.37
N VAL A 48 -3.34 2.81 7.40
CA VAL A 48 -4.17 4.02 7.52
C VAL A 48 -3.90 4.91 8.74
N ASP A 49 -3.40 4.35 9.85
CA ASP A 49 -3.06 5.10 11.07
C ASP A 49 -1.54 5.40 11.16
N HIS A 50 -0.83 5.40 10.02
CA HIS A 50 0.61 5.66 9.97
C HIS A 50 0.96 7.08 10.47
N GLN A 51 2.19 7.23 10.97
CA GLN A 51 2.77 8.54 11.28
C GLN A 51 2.93 9.41 10.02
N THR A 52 2.82 10.73 10.12
CA THR A 52 2.89 11.64 8.94
C THR A 52 4.30 11.83 8.37
N SER A 53 5.34 11.49 9.12
CA SER A 53 6.74 11.62 8.72
C SER A 53 7.56 10.39 9.09
N GLY A 54 8.62 10.10 8.33
CA GLY A 54 9.54 9.00 8.63
C GLY A 54 10.92 9.20 8.01
N GLY A 55 11.94 8.66 8.69
CA GLY A 55 13.35 8.71 8.26
C GLY A 55 13.86 7.44 7.59
N TYR A 56 13.03 6.40 7.47
CA TYR A 56 13.44 5.16 6.81
C TYR A 56 13.41 5.26 5.28
N PRO A 57 14.34 4.58 4.58
CA PRO A 57 14.32 4.47 3.14
C PRO A 57 12.98 3.96 2.61
N LYS A 58 12.43 4.68 1.62
CA LYS A 58 11.21 4.31 0.90
C LYS A 58 11.60 3.53 -0.33
N ILE A 59 11.19 2.27 -0.44
CA ILE A 59 11.52 1.40 -1.57
C ILE A 59 10.41 1.34 -2.63
N GLY A 60 9.23 1.84 -2.31
CA GLY A 60 8.06 1.83 -3.19
C GLY A 60 6.81 2.38 -2.51
N HIS A 61 5.72 2.41 -3.26
CA HIS A 61 4.41 2.84 -2.78
C HIS A 61 3.33 1.99 -3.45
N ILE A 62 2.38 1.48 -2.67
CA ILE A 62 1.22 0.75 -3.18
C ILE A 62 0.30 1.73 -3.90
N ILE A 63 -0.20 1.37 -5.08
CA ILE A 63 -1.13 2.21 -5.82
C ILE A 63 -2.45 2.35 -5.07
N GLY A 64 -3.15 3.47 -5.25
CA GLY A 64 -4.39 3.76 -4.52
C GLY A 64 -5.45 2.66 -4.64
N GLN A 65 -5.55 2.02 -5.81
CA GLN A 65 -6.55 0.97 -6.08
C GLN A 65 -6.30 -0.33 -5.30
N ASP A 66 -5.05 -0.58 -4.87
CA ASP A 66 -4.68 -1.81 -4.17
C ASP A 66 -4.66 -1.61 -2.64
N LEU A 67 -4.79 -0.36 -2.16
CA LEU A 67 -4.84 -0.05 -0.74
C LEU A 67 -5.99 -0.75 0.01
N PRO A 68 -7.22 -0.87 -0.54
CA PRO A 68 -8.27 -1.66 0.09
C PRO A 68 -7.94 -3.15 0.15
N ILE A 69 -7.23 -3.69 -0.85
CA ILE A 69 -6.86 -5.10 -0.93
C ILE A 69 -5.89 -5.43 0.22
N ILE A 70 -4.84 -4.64 0.40
CA ILE A 70 -3.92 -4.85 1.52
C ILE A 70 -4.61 -4.65 2.87
N GLY A 71 -5.58 -3.73 2.97
CA GLY A 71 -6.38 -3.52 4.17
C GLY A 71 -7.23 -4.73 4.60
N GLN A 72 -7.47 -5.68 3.70
CA GLN A 72 -8.17 -6.94 4.03
C GLN A 72 -7.23 -8.06 4.50
N LEU A 73 -5.91 -7.90 4.38
CA LEU A 73 -4.98 -8.95 4.78
C LEU A 73 -4.80 -8.99 6.31
N GLY A 74 -4.61 -10.19 6.83
CA GLY A 74 -4.36 -10.48 8.23
C GLY A 74 -2.97 -11.05 8.52
N ALA A 75 -2.70 -11.30 9.79
CA ALA A 75 -1.48 -11.99 10.21
C ALA A 75 -1.40 -13.39 9.59
N GLY A 76 -0.25 -13.74 9.02
CA GLY A 76 -0.02 -15.00 8.30
C GLY A 76 -0.27 -14.93 6.79
N ASP A 77 -1.01 -13.92 6.31
CA ASP A 77 -1.27 -13.77 4.88
C ASP A 77 0.01 -13.45 4.10
N ARG A 78 0.03 -13.88 2.84
CA ARG A 78 1.15 -13.68 1.92
C ARG A 78 0.83 -12.56 0.96
N VAL A 79 1.82 -11.72 0.70
CA VAL A 79 1.75 -10.65 -0.30
C VAL A 79 2.89 -10.82 -1.29
N ARG A 80 2.61 -10.52 -2.56
CA ARG A 80 3.61 -10.38 -3.62
C ARG A 80 3.40 -9.02 -4.25
N PHE A 81 4.50 -8.32 -4.51
CA PHE A 81 4.46 -7.04 -5.22
C PHE A 81 4.72 -7.27 -6.70
N GLU A 82 4.00 -6.51 -7.52
CA GLU A 82 4.23 -6.36 -8.95
C GLU A 82 4.59 -4.90 -9.21
N LEU A 83 5.62 -4.67 -10.02
CA LEU A 83 5.99 -3.33 -10.42
C LEU A 83 5.03 -2.86 -11.51
N VAL A 84 4.48 -1.66 -11.30
CA VAL A 84 3.64 -1.00 -12.28
C VAL A 84 4.22 0.37 -12.60
N SER A 85 4.04 0.78 -13.85
CA SER A 85 4.29 2.14 -14.28
C SER A 85 3.23 3.09 -13.73
N VAL A 86 3.56 4.39 -13.71
CA VAL A 86 2.58 5.44 -13.36
C VAL A 86 1.37 5.37 -14.30
N LYS A 87 1.60 5.10 -15.59
CA LYS A 87 0.55 5.00 -16.60
C LYS A 87 -0.43 3.86 -16.30
N GLU A 88 0.08 2.68 -15.96
CA GLU A 88 -0.77 1.54 -15.57
C GLU A 88 -1.57 1.84 -14.30
N ALA A 89 -0.97 2.51 -13.31
CA ALA A 89 -1.66 2.91 -12.09
C ALA A 89 -2.81 3.91 -12.35
N GLU A 90 -2.58 4.87 -13.26
CA GLU A 90 -3.59 5.83 -13.72
C GLU A 90 -4.72 5.11 -14.49
N ASP A 91 -4.38 4.21 -15.40
CA ASP A 91 -5.35 3.47 -16.20
C ASP A 91 -6.25 2.57 -15.32
N LEU A 92 -5.68 1.93 -14.29
CA LEU A 92 -6.45 1.18 -13.27
C LEU A 92 -7.41 2.09 -12.50
N THR A 93 -6.98 3.31 -12.16
CA THR A 93 -7.83 4.29 -11.48
C THR A 93 -9.00 4.73 -12.35
N LEU A 94 -8.73 5.07 -13.62
CA LEU A 94 -9.79 5.46 -14.57
C LEU A 94 -10.78 4.32 -14.85
N LYS A 95 -10.29 3.08 -14.92
CA LYS A 95 -11.13 1.89 -15.06
C LYS A 95 -12.06 1.73 -13.85
N PHE A 96 -11.52 1.83 -12.64
CA PHE A 96 -12.31 1.74 -11.41
C PHE A 96 -13.40 2.81 -11.33
N GLU A 97 -13.08 4.06 -11.67
CA GLU A 97 -14.06 5.15 -11.72
C GLU A 97 -15.18 4.87 -12.74
N LYS A 98 -14.83 4.32 -13.91
CA LYS A 98 -15.79 3.93 -14.94
C LYS A 98 -16.71 2.82 -14.43
N ASP A 99 -16.17 1.81 -13.78
CA ASP A 99 -16.95 0.69 -13.21
C ASP A 99 -17.91 1.18 -12.11
N LEU A 100 -17.45 2.07 -11.23
CA LEU A 100 -18.29 2.71 -10.23
C LEU A 100 -19.40 3.56 -10.84
N ARG A 101 -19.14 4.27 -11.95
CA ARG A 101 -20.18 5.02 -12.68
C ARG A 101 -21.27 4.07 -13.20
N PHE A 102 -20.89 2.95 -13.81
CA PHE A 102 -21.86 1.96 -14.29
C PHE A 102 -22.68 1.35 -13.15
N LEU A 103 -22.03 1.01 -12.03
CA LEU A 103 -22.72 0.49 -10.86
C LEU A 103 -23.76 1.50 -10.33
N LYS A 104 -23.39 2.78 -10.21
CA LYS A 104 -24.31 3.85 -9.79
C LYS A 104 -25.50 4.00 -10.74
N MET A 105 -25.30 3.89 -12.05
CA MET A 105 -26.39 3.92 -13.02
C MET A 105 -27.34 2.73 -12.83
N GLY A 106 -26.82 1.52 -12.67
CA GLY A 106 -27.63 0.32 -12.43
C GLY A 106 -28.50 0.43 -11.17
N LEU A 107 -27.94 0.97 -10.08
CA LEU A 107 -28.68 1.21 -8.83
C LEU A 107 -29.83 2.21 -9.03
N ARG A 108 -29.61 3.30 -9.80
CA ARG A 108 -30.67 4.27 -10.13
C ARG A 108 -31.81 3.64 -10.94
N PHE A 109 -31.49 2.81 -11.92
CA PHE A 109 -32.51 2.11 -12.71
C PHE A 109 -33.32 1.10 -11.88
N LYS A 110 -32.67 0.42 -10.92
CA LYS A 110 -33.37 -0.49 -9.99
C LYS A 110 -34.29 0.26 -9.03
N SER A 111 -33.89 1.45 -8.57
CA SER A 111 -34.66 2.26 -7.61
C SER A 111 -35.88 2.98 -8.22
N ASN A 112 -35.94 3.10 -9.55
CA ASN A 112 -37.06 3.72 -10.29
C ASN A 112 -38.06 2.69 -10.84
N LYS A 113 -37.93 1.42 -10.47
CA LYS A 113 -38.94 0.38 -10.64
C LYS A 113 -39.53 0.04 -9.28
#